data_AF-A0A8T1T7L6-F1
#
_entry.id   AF-A0A8T1T7L6-F1
#
_cell.length_a   1.000
_cell.length_b   1.000
_cell.length_c   1.000
_cell.angle_alpha   90.00
_cell.angle_beta   90.00
_cell.angle_gamma   90.00
#
_symmetry.space_group_name_H-M   'P 1'
#
loop_
_entity.id
_entity.type
_entity.pdbx_description
1 polymer ?
#
loop_
_entity_poly.entity_id
_entity_poly.type
_entity_poly.pdbx_seq_one_letter_code
_entity_poly.pdbx_strand_id
1 'polypeptide(L)'
;MKKQPQQHSSRGCQEPRPHVAPSAGAGPGQGGAWRRRRPLSLLPFLSLRDYGFCMAALLLFCLGSLFYQLNGGPPHFLLDLRHYLGNSTYLDDHGPPPRKVLPFPSQVVYNRVGKCGSRTVVLLLRILSERHGFNLVTSDIHNKTRLTKNEQMELIKNISTAEQPYLFTRHVHFLNFSRFGGEQPVYINIIRDPVNRFLSNYFFRRFGDWRGEQNHMIRTPTMRQEERYLDINVCILENYPECSNPRLFYIIPYFCGQHPRC
;
A
#
# COMPACT_ATOMS: atom_id res chain seq x y z
N MET A 1 -0.23 -44.95 28.95
CA MET A 1 1.16 -45.32 28.59
C MET A 1 1.82 -44.13 27.92
N LYS A 2 2.69 -43.44 28.66
CA LYS A 2 3.57 -42.38 28.16
C LYS A 2 4.83 -43.04 27.58
N LYS A 3 5.26 -42.65 26.39
CA LYS A 3 6.67 -42.68 25.98
C LYS A 3 6.98 -41.45 25.13
N GLN A 4 7.79 -40.58 25.71
CA GLN A 4 8.56 -39.51 25.08
C GLN A 4 9.98 -40.06 24.73
N PRO A 5 10.87 -39.27 24.10
CA PRO A 5 11.85 -39.70 23.09
C PRO A 5 13.32 -39.75 23.59
N GLN A 6 14.24 -40.23 22.75
CA GLN A 6 15.71 -40.05 22.84
C GLN A 6 16.17 -39.31 21.56
N GLN A 7 16.76 -38.09 21.56
CA GLN A 7 18.10 -37.62 22.02
C GLN A 7 19.27 -38.39 21.38
N HIS A 8 20.20 -37.76 20.65
CA HIS A 8 21.29 -36.87 21.10
C HIS A 8 22.04 -36.28 19.87
N SER A 9 22.90 -35.24 19.85
CA SER A 9 23.42 -34.27 20.84
C SER A 9 24.36 -33.25 20.13
N SER A 10 24.40 -32.01 20.67
CA SER A 10 25.56 -31.08 20.86
C SER A 10 26.44 -30.63 19.68
N ARG A 11 26.75 -29.34 19.48
CA ARG A 11 27.55 -28.49 20.40
C ARG A 11 27.17 -27.00 20.27
N GLY A 12 27.17 -26.29 21.40
CA GLY A 12 27.10 -24.83 21.51
C GLY A 12 28.40 -24.24 22.09
N CYS A 13 28.39 -22.90 22.24
CA CYS A 13 29.26 -21.97 23.00
C CYS A 13 29.63 -20.76 22.11
N GLN A 14 29.77 -19.51 22.57
CA GLN A 14 29.30 -18.71 23.70
C GLN A 14 29.82 -17.29 23.38
N GLU A 15 29.12 -16.24 23.82
CA GLU A 15 29.58 -14.83 23.74
C GLU A 15 30.91 -14.59 24.46
N PRO A 16 31.60 -13.49 24.10
CA PRO A 16 32.20 -12.68 25.16
C PRO A 16 32.08 -11.15 24.97
N ARG A 17 31.81 -10.46 26.08
CA ARG A 17 32.27 -9.10 26.44
C ARG A 17 32.91 -9.21 27.85
N PRO A 18 33.55 -8.16 28.38
CA PRO A 18 34.73 -7.44 27.88
C PRO A 18 35.84 -7.45 28.97
N HIS A 19 37.11 -7.30 28.61
CA HIS A 19 38.15 -7.03 29.61
C HIS A 19 39.07 -5.87 29.24
N VAL A 20 39.20 -5.03 30.26
CA VAL A 20 40.07 -3.87 30.48
C VAL A 20 41.54 -4.22 30.28
N ALA A 21 42.32 -3.27 29.76
CA ALA A 21 43.76 -3.23 29.95
C ALA A 21 44.25 -1.77 30.15
N PRO A 22 45.36 -1.55 30.88
CA PRO A 22 45.51 -0.43 31.80
C PRO A 22 46.59 0.59 31.38
N SER A 23 46.72 1.58 32.25
CA SER A 23 47.61 2.74 32.28
C SER A 23 49.11 2.44 32.48
N ALA A 24 49.92 3.31 31.86
CA ALA A 24 51.14 4.00 32.32
C ALA A 24 52.37 3.24 32.88
N GLY A 25 53.54 3.64 32.35
CA GLY A 25 54.89 3.50 32.93
C GLY A 25 55.94 3.03 31.91
N ALA A 26 57.24 3.35 31.91
CA ALA A 26 58.08 4.45 32.39
C ALA A 26 59.54 4.09 32.03
N GLY A 27 60.23 4.90 31.19
CA GLY A 27 61.70 5.06 31.05
C GLY A 27 62.57 3.88 30.52
N PRO A 28 63.91 4.06 30.31
CA PRO A 28 64.71 5.31 30.23
C PRO A 28 65.83 5.35 29.13
N GLY A 29 66.40 6.55 28.91
CA GLY A 29 67.79 6.81 28.43
C GLY A 29 68.02 6.81 26.91
N GLN A 30 68.90 7.60 26.27
CA GLN A 30 69.94 8.58 26.64
C GLN A 30 70.27 9.40 25.35
N GLY A 31 70.93 10.56 25.50
CA GLY A 31 71.76 11.15 24.44
C GLY A 31 71.42 12.61 24.11
N GLY A 32 72.10 13.54 24.77
CA GLY A 32 71.84 14.98 24.68
C GLY A 32 72.44 15.70 23.47
N ALA A 33 71.96 16.92 23.23
CA ALA A 33 72.76 18.04 22.72
C ALA A 33 72.06 19.37 23.04
N TRP A 34 72.77 20.23 23.76
CA TRP A 34 72.40 21.59 24.15
C TRP A 34 72.13 22.50 22.94
N ARG A 35 71.03 23.27 22.94
CA ARG A 35 71.02 24.66 22.44
C ARG A 35 69.96 25.53 23.14
N ARG A 36 70.39 26.77 23.36
CA ARG A 36 69.87 27.81 24.27
C ARG A 36 68.37 28.10 24.19
N ARG A 37 67.77 28.33 25.36
CA ARG A 37 66.50 29.05 25.55
C ARG A 37 66.58 30.48 24.97
N ARG A 38 65.56 30.88 24.22
CA ARG A 38 65.09 32.27 24.14
C ARG A 38 63.63 32.26 24.61
N PRO A 39 63.18 33.16 25.51
CA PRO A 39 61.77 33.27 25.82
C PRO A 39 61.12 34.02 24.65
N LEU A 40 60.32 33.31 23.85
CA LEU A 40 59.43 33.99 22.91
C LEU A 40 58.20 34.42 23.73
N SER A 41 58.17 35.70 24.09
CA SER A 41 56.98 36.40 24.56
C SER A 41 55.86 36.22 23.54
N LEU A 42 54.93 35.29 23.80
CA LEU A 42 53.69 35.13 23.05
C LEU A 42 52.67 36.17 23.54
N LEU A 43 52.85 37.40 23.10
CA LEU A 43 51.76 38.34 22.92
C LEU A 43 51.86 38.81 21.47
N PRO A 44 51.01 38.33 20.54
CA PRO A 44 50.90 39.01 19.27
C PRO A 44 50.12 40.30 19.55
N PHE A 45 50.75 41.42 19.24
CA PHE A 45 50.02 42.65 18.93
C PHE A 45 49.00 42.31 17.84
N LEU A 46 47.74 42.09 18.22
CA LEU A 46 46.66 42.07 17.24
C LEU A 46 46.56 43.46 16.65
N SER A 47 46.85 43.57 15.35
CA SER A 47 46.68 44.82 14.61
C SER A 47 45.23 45.29 14.73
N LEU A 48 45.01 46.60 14.86
CA LEU A 48 43.67 47.20 14.86
C LEU A 48 42.85 46.75 13.64
N ARG A 49 43.55 46.44 12.55
CA ARG A 49 42.99 45.88 11.32
C ARG A 49 42.50 44.44 11.49
N ASP A 50 43.22 43.59 12.21
CA ASP A 50 42.83 42.20 12.47
C ASP A 50 41.62 42.13 13.42
N TYR A 51 41.58 43.03 14.42
CA TYR A 51 40.40 43.23 15.26
C TYR A 51 39.20 43.72 14.44
N GLY A 52 39.42 44.65 13.50
CA GLY A 52 38.39 45.12 12.57
C GLY A 52 37.80 43.99 11.70
N PHE A 53 38.65 43.13 11.14
CA PHE A 53 38.19 41.96 10.38
C PHE A 53 37.42 40.97 11.25
N CYS A 54 37.87 40.74 12.48
CA CYS A 54 37.19 39.85 13.41
C CYS A 54 35.80 40.39 13.82
N MET A 55 35.72 41.67 14.15
CA MET A 55 34.45 42.33 14.51
C MET A 55 33.49 42.42 13.33
N ALA A 56 33.98 42.63 12.11
CA ALA A 56 33.16 42.58 10.90
C ALA A 56 32.61 41.18 10.62
N ALA A 57 33.43 40.13 10.80
CA ALA A 57 32.99 38.74 10.67
C ALA A 57 31.94 38.37 11.72
N LEU A 58 32.14 38.80 12.98
CA LEU A 58 31.17 38.61 14.05
C LEU A 58 29.85 39.35 13.76
N LEU A 59 29.91 40.58 13.27
CA LEU A 59 28.73 41.36 12.91
C LEU A 59 27.94 40.69 11.77
N LEU A 60 28.63 40.20 10.74
CA LEU A 60 27.99 39.45 9.64
C LEU A 60 27.35 38.16 10.13
N PHE A 61 28.00 37.44 11.04
CA PHE A 61 27.45 36.21 11.63
C PHE A 61 26.21 36.51 12.49
N CYS A 62 26.26 37.57 13.31
CA CYS A 62 25.13 38.01 14.13
C CYS A 62 23.95 38.49 13.27
N LEU A 63 24.21 39.28 12.23
CA LEU A 63 23.16 39.71 11.29
C LEU A 63 22.57 38.54 10.52
N GLY A 64 23.40 37.59 10.08
CA GLY A 64 22.95 36.35 9.45
C GLY A 64 22.08 35.50 10.37
N SER A 65 22.47 35.36 11.65
CA SER A 65 21.68 34.65 12.66
C SER A 65 20.35 35.37 12.98
N LEU A 66 20.35 36.70 13.03
CA LEU A 66 19.14 37.49 13.25
C LEU A 66 18.18 37.35 12.06
N PHE A 67 18.69 37.41 10.82
CA PHE A 67 17.89 37.16 9.62
C PHE A 67 17.35 35.73 9.57
N TYR A 68 18.14 34.76 10.03
CA TYR A 68 17.74 33.36 10.15
C TYR A 68 16.61 33.15 11.17
N GLN A 69 16.67 33.85 12.32
CA GLN A 69 15.63 33.81 13.34
C GLN A 69 14.35 34.56 12.92
N LEU A 70 14.47 35.68 12.21
CA LEU A 70 13.32 36.47 11.73
C LEU A 70 12.56 35.79 10.59
N ASN A 71 13.22 34.95 9.79
CA ASN A 71 12.59 34.17 8.71
C ASN A 71 11.98 32.82 9.18
N GLY A 72 11.86 32.59 10.48
CA GLY A 72 11.19 31.41 11.01
C GLY A 72 12.01 30.12 11.01
N GLY A 73 13.34 30.20 10.87
CA GLY A 73 14.26 29.06 10.98
C GLY A 73 14.87 28.59 9.65
N PRO A 74 15.42 27.37 9.59
CA PRO A 74 16.16 26.89 8.42
C PRO A 74 15.27 26.79 7.18
N PRO A 75 15.78 27.15 5.99
CA PRO A 75 15.09 26.91 4.73
C PRO A 75 14.78 25.42 4.54
N HIS A 76 13.65 25.12 3.92
CA HIS A 76 13.13 23.76 3.70
C HIS A 76 14.18 22.78 3.15
N PHE A 77 15.08 23.24 2.28
CA PHE A 77 16.16 22.42 1.74
C PHE A 77 17.10 21.87 2.82
N LEU A 78 17.42 22.65 3.86
CA LEU A 78 18.28 22.19 4.96
C LEU A 78 17.55 21.21 5.89
N LEU A 79 16.23 21.36 6.03
CA LEU A 79 15.39 20.38 6.73
C LEU A 79 15.30 19.05 5.95
N ASP A 80 15.16 19.12 4.63
CA ASP A 80 15.16 17.94 3.75
C ASP A 80 16.54 17.27 3.73
N LEU A 81 17.62 18.04 3.67
CA LEU A 81 18.98 17.51 3.69
C LEU A 81 19.29 16.80 5.02
N ARG A 82 18.79 17.33 6.15
CA ARG A 82 18.85 16.64 7.46
C ARG A 82 18.09 15.32 7.44
N HIS A 83 16.98 15.25 6.70
CA HIS A 83 16.17 14.06 6.54
C HIS A 83 16.87 12.99 5.68
N TYR A 84 17.74 13.39 4.74
CA TYR A 84 18.55 12.49 3.91
C TYR A 84 19.85 12.05 4.57
N LEU A 85 20.48 12.90 5.40
CA LEU A 85 21.78 12.62 5.99
C LEU A 85 21.72 11.77 7.27
N GLY A 86 20.53 11.55 7.85
CA GLY A 86 20.35 10.70 9.03
C GLY A 86 20.93 11.35 10.30
N ASN A 87 20.11 11.56 11.32
CA ASN A 87 20.57 12.15 12.57
C ASN A 87 21.63 11.27 13.26
N SER A 88 22.81 11.84 13.50
CA SER A 88 23.67 11.41 14.61
C SER A 88 22.92 11.65 15.91
N THR A 89 22.93 10.62 16.76
CA THR A 89 22.27 10.53 18.07
C THR A 89 22.84 11.53 19.06
N TYR A 90 22.06 12.55 19.45
CA TYR A 90 22.16 13.12 20.79
C TYR A 90 20.82 13.79 21.15
N LEU A 91 20.11 13.16 22.09
CA LEU A 91 18.83 13.52 22.71
C LEU A 91 17.55 13.16 21.92
N ASP A 92 16.95 12.06 22.39
CA ASP A 92 15.63 11.52 22.05
C ASP A 92 14.47 12.46 22.49
N ASP A 93 14.25 13.55 21.76
CA ASP A 93 13.05 14.41 21.92
C ASP A 93 11.95 14.09 20.88
N HIS A 94 12.04 12.95 20.21
CA HIS A 94 11.02 12.52 19.26
C HIS A 94 10.38 11.24 19.77
N GLY A 95 9.17 11.39 20.33
CA GLY A 95 8.26 10.26 20.54
C GLY A 95 8.14 9.40 19.27
N PRO A 96 7.59 8.18 19.38
CA PRO A 96 7.53 7.25 18.24
C PRO A 96 6.99 8.00 17.01
N PRO A 97 7.66 7.87 15.84
CA PRO A 97 7.29 8.63 14.66
C PRO A 97 5.79 8.46 14.44
N PRO A 98 5.03 9.55 14.23
CA PRO A 98 3.59 9.45 14.01
C PRO A 98 3.37 8.41 12.92
N ARG A 99 2.52 7.41 13.19
CA ARG A 99 2.15 6.40 12.19
C ARG A 99 1.75 7.16 10.94
N LYS A 100 2.56 7.06 9.88
CA LYS A 100 2.21 7.58 8.56
C LYS A 100 1.01 6.77 8.07
N VAL A 101 -0.19 7.23 8.43
CA VAL A 101 -1.43 6.77 7.82
C VAL A 101 -1.38 7.34 6.41
N LEU A 102 -1.19 6.47 5.42
CA LEU A 102 -1.31 6.88 4.02
C LEU A 102 -2.69 7.54 3.85
N PRO A 103 -2.80 8.64 3.09
CA PRO A 103 -4.10 9.24 2.82
C PRO A 103 -5.03 8.17 2.27
N PHE A 104 -6.26 8.11 2.78
CA PHE A 104 -7.26 7.16 2.27
C PHE A 104 -7.41 7.37 0.76
N PRO A 105 -7.42 6.30 -0.04
CA PRO A 105 -7.49 6.44 -1.49
C PRO A 105 -8.79 7.14 -1.88
N SER A 106 -8.69 8.20 -2.68
CA SER A 106 -9.85 8.96 -3.17
C SER A 106 -10.56 8.27 -4.34
N GLN A 107 -9.95 7.24 -4.93
CA GLN A 107 -10.46 6.53 -6.09
C GLN A 107 -10.42 5.02 -5.83
N VAL A 108 -11.59 4.41 -5.68
CA VAL A 108 -11.73 2.97 -5.45
C VAL A 108 -12.60 2.34 -6.53
N VAL A 109 -12.17 1.21 -7.08
CA VAL A 109 -12.93 0.41 -8.03
C VAL A 109 -13.23 -0.97 -7.44
N TYR A 110 -14.51 -1.29 -7.29
CA TYR A 110 -15.02 -2.61 -6.97
C TYR A 110 -15.50 -3.32 -8.24
N ASN A 111 -14.61 -4.07 -8.89
CA ASN A 111 -14.93 -4.86 -10.08
C ASN A 111 -15.60 -6.20 -9.70
N ARG A 112 -16.80 -6.08 -9.14
CA ARG A 112 -17.53 -7.17 -8.46
C ARG A 112 -17.76 -8.42 -9.30
N VAL A 113 -17.45 -9.58 -8.74
CA VAL A 113 -17.75 -10.89 -9.32
C VAL A 113 -19.20 -11.31 -9.02
N GLY A 114 -19.84 -11.97 -9.98
CA GLY A 114 -21.17 -12.55 -9.82
C GLY A 114 -21.19 -13.66 -8.74
N LYS A 115 -22.30 -13.76 -8.01
CA LYS A 115 -22.55 -14.82 -6.99
C LYS A 115 -21.56 -14.87 -5.82
N CYS A 116 -20.86 -13.76 -5.57
CA CYS A 116 -19.90 -13.58 -4.48
C CYS A 116 -20.41 -12.61 -3.39
N GLY A 117 -21.74 -12.47 -3.23
CA GLY A 117 -22.32 -11.57 -2.21
C GLY A 117 -22.29 -10.08 -2.56
N SER A 118 -21.98 -9.72 -3.81
CA SER A 118 -21.76 -8.34 -4.23
C SER A 118 -22.97 -7.40 -4.06
N ARG A 119 -24.20 -7.93 -4.04
CA ARG A 119 -25.41 -7.14 -3.72
C ARG A 119 -25.40 -6.66 -2.26
N THR A 120 -25.06 -7.55 -1.32
CA THR A 120 -24.92 -7.20 0.11
C THR A 120 -23.82 -6.15 0.30
N VAL A 121 -22.69 -6.34 -0.39
CA VAL A 121 -21.56 -5.38 -0.33
C VAL A 121 -21.98 -4.01 -0.83
N VAL A 122 -22.71 -3.92 -1.95
CA VAL A 122 -23.18 -2.62 -2.45
C VAL A 122 -24.22 -1.96 -1.53
N LEU A 123 -25.09 -2.72 -0.87
CA LEU A 123 -25.98 -2.17 0.15
C LEU A 123 -25.19 -1.58 1.32
N LEU A 124 -24.17 -2.30 1.81
CA LEU A 124 -23.27 -1.80 2.83
C LEU A 124 -22.54 -0.53 2.37
N LEU A 125 -22.01 -0.52 1.14
CA LEU A 125 -21.31 0.63 0.58
C LEU A 125 -22.22 1.86 0.47
N ARG A 126 -23.52 1.67 0.20
CA ARG A 126 -24.49 2.77 0.18
C ARG A 126 -24.65 3.40 1.58
N ILE A 127 -24.79 2.58 2.61
CA ILE A 127 -24.86 3.06 4.00
C ILE A 127 -23.57 3.79 4.38
N LEU A 128 -22.42 3.24 3.97
CA LEU A 128 -21.12 3.85 4.24
C LEU A 128 -20.90 5.14 3.45
N SER A 129 -21.39 5.25 2.20
CA SER A 129 -21.27 6.49 1.42
C SER A 129 -22.02 7.64 2.06
N GLU A 130 -23.23 7.38 2.56
CA GLU A 130 -24.04 8.38 3.27
C GLU A 130 -23.37 8.80 4.59
N ARG A 131 -22.79 7.85 5.32
CA ARG A 131 -22.13 8.11 6.61
C ARG A 131 -20.79 8.84 6.47
N HIS A 132 -20.01 8.51 5.45
CA HIS A 132 -18.63 8.97 5.31
C HIS A 132 -18.42 10.01 4.20
N GLY A 133 -19.47 10.38 3.46
CA GLY A 133 -19.44 11.48 2.49
C GLY A 133 -18.60 11.19 1.24
N PHE A 134 -18.66 9.97 0.71
CA PHE A 134 -18.03 9.62 -0.58
C PHE A 134 -19.07 9.24 -1.63
N ASN A 135 -18.73 9.40 -2.91
CA ASN A 135 -19.63 9.13 -4.02
C ASN A 135 -19.65 7.64 -4.39
N LEU A 136 -20.79 6.96 -4.23
CA LEU A 136 -20.98 5.59 -4.71
C LEU A 136 -21.53 5.59 -6.14
N VAL A 137 -20.68 5.26 -7.11
CA VAL A 137 -21.05 5.22 -8.53
C VAL A 137 -21.33 3.77 -8.95
N THR A 138 -22.56 3.47 -9.31
CA THR A 138 -22.99 2.12 -9.73
C THR A 138 -23.30 2.08 -11.22
N SER A 139 -22.81 1.05 -11.93
CA SER A 139 -23.20 0.81 -13.32
C SER A 139 -24.30 -0.24 -13.42
N ASP A 140 -25.34 0.08 -14.20
CA ASP A 140 -26.51 -0.79 -14.46
C ASP A 140 -26.18 -1.96 -15.40
N ILE A 141 -25.01 -1.90 -16.04
CA ILE A 141 -24.56 -2.94 -16.97
C ILE A 141 -24.00 -4.12 -16.18
N HIS A 142 -24.66 -5.28 -16.29
CA HIS A 142 -24.31 -6.48 -15.54
C HIS A 142 -23.91 -7.68 -16.43
N ASN A 143 -24.26 -7.65 -17.70
CA ASN A 143 -24.13 -8.77 -18.65
C ASN A 143 -22.89 -8.66 -19.55
N LYS A 144 -22.16 -7.54 -19.54
CA LYS A 144 -21.00 -7.30 -20.39
C LYS A 144 -19.74 -7.05 -19.57
N THR A 145 -18.96 -8.11 -19.36
CA THR A 145 -17.74 -8.10 -18.54
C THR A 145 -16.46 -7.90 -19.37
N ARG A 146 -16.44 -8.42 -20.60
CA ARG A 146 -15.39 -8.18 -21.60
C ARG A 146 -15.76 -6.98 -22.46
N LEU A 147 -14.83 -6.04 -22.60
CA LEU A 147 -15.04 -4.76 -23.29
C LEU A 147 -14.08 -4.62 -24.47
N THR A 148 -14.56 -3.99 -25.54
CA THR A 148 -13.68 -3.57 -26.67
C THR A 148 -12.74 -2.44 -26.22
N LYS A 149 -11.68 -2.17 -26.98
CA LYS A 149 -10.71 -1.10 -26.63
C LYS A 149 -11.41 0.27 -26.47
N ASN A 150 -12.36 0.57 -27.34
CA ASN A 150 -13.10 1.83 -27.31
C ASN A 150 -14.01 1.91 -26.07
N GLU A 151 -14.71 0.82 -25.75
CA GLU A 151 -15.54 0.74 -24.54
C GLU A 151 -14.72 0.82 -23.25
N GLN A 152 -13.50 0.26 -23.24
CA GLN A 152 -12.59 0.40 -22.11
C GLN A 152 -12.19 1.87 -21.92
N MET A 153 -11.83 2.55 -23.00
CA MET A 153 -11.44 3.96 -22.97
C MET A 153 -12.60 4.85 -22.49
N GLU A 154 -13.80 4.63 -23.02
CA GLU A 154 -15.00 5.36 -22.62
C GLU A 154 -15.34 5.12 -21.15
N LEU A 155 -15.30 3.86 -20.70
CA LEU A 155 -15.56 3.52 -19.31
C LEU A 155 -14.53 4.13 -18.36
N ILE A 156 -13.23 4.05 -18.71
CA ILE A 156 -12.16 4.66 -17.91
C ILE A 156 -12.36 6.16 -17.82
N LYS A 157 -12.66 6.84 -18.94
CA LYS A 157 -12.95 8.27 -18.95
C LYS A 157 -14.11 8.61 -18.02
N ASN A 158 -15.22 7.89 -18.12
CA ASN A 158 -16.41 8.12 -17.29
C ASN A 158 -16.12 7.92 -15.78
N ILE A 159 -15.29 6.93 -15.43
CA ILE A 159 -14.88 6.68 -14.05
C ILE A 159 -13.96 7.80 -13.56
N SER A 160 -12.96 8.20 -14.37
CA SER A 160 -11.99 9.23 -14.00
C SER A 160 -12.60 10.63 -13.88
N THR A 161 -13.73 10.91 -14.54
CA THR A 161 -14.45 12.18 -14.41
C THR A 161 -15.42 12.24 -13.22
N ALA A 162 -15.56 11.14 -12.46
CA ALA A 162 -16.42 11.14 -11.29
C ALA A 162 -15.86 12.04 -10.17
N GLU A 163 -16.74 12.68 -9.43
CA GLU A 163 -16.38 13.55 -8.31
C GLU A 163 -15.75 12.73 -7.17
N GLN A 164 -14.54 13.11 -6.76
CA GLN A 164 -13.77 12.42 -5.72
C GLN A 164 -14.11 12.95 -4.32
N PRO A 165 -14.07 12.11 -3.26
CA PRO A 165 -13.72 10.69 -3.29
C PRO A 165 -14.87 9.81 -3.81
N TYR A 166 -14.56 8.81 -4.65
CA TYR A 166 -15.55 7.90 -5.21
C TYR A 166 -15.20 6.42 -5.02
N LEU A 167 -16.26 5.60 -4.98
CA LEU A 167 -16.19 4.16 -5.15
C LEU A 167 -17.06 3.75 -6.33
N PHE A 168 -16.41 3.30 -7.41
CA PHE A 168 -17.07 2.80 -8.60
C PHE A 168 -17.29 1.29 -8.52
N THR A 169 -18.49 0.80 -8.83
CA THR A 169 -18.81 -0.63 -8.81
C THR A 169 -19.47 -1.09 -10.11
N ARG A 170 -18.91 -2.15 -10.72
CA ARG A 170 -19.46 -2.79 -11.93
C ARG A 170 -19.05 -4.26 -12.04
N HIS A 171 -19.89 -5.08 -12.66
CA HIS A 171 -19.50 -6.42 -13.13
C HIS A 171 -18.64 -6.29 -14.40
N VAL A 172 -17.33 -6.11 -14.24
CA VAL A 172 -16.37 -5.95 -15.35
C VAL A 172 -15.05 -6.62 -15.02
N HIS A 173 -14.35 -7.16 -16.02
CA HIS A 173 -12.98 -7.64 -15.79
C HIS A 173 -12.04 -6.47 -15.53
N PHE A 174 -10.93 -6.74 -14.84
CA PHE A 174 -9.91 -5.74 -14.52
C PHE A 174 -9.55 -4.84 -15.72
N LEU A 175 -9.54 -3.54 -15.46
CA LEU A 175 -9.16 -2.50 -16.42
C LEU A 175 -7.84 -1.89 -15.96
N ASN A 176 -6.87 -1.88 -16.86
CA ASN A 176 -5.61 -1.18 -16.62
C ASN A 176 -5.76 0.26 -17.09
N PHE A 177 -5.91 1.19 -16.15
CA PHE A 177 -6.13 2.62 -16.43
C PHE A 177 -4.86 3.26 -16.99
N SER A 178 -3.69 2.83 -16.50
CA SER A 178 -2.39 3.34 -16.97
C SER A 178 -2.17 3.11 -18.45
N ARG A 179 -2.69 2.02 -19.03
CA ARG A 179 -2.63 1.77 -20.49
C ARG A 179 -3.39 2.79 -21.34
N PHE A 180 -4.29 3.55 -20.73
CA PHE A 180 -5.09 4.59 -21.40
C PHE A 180 -4.73 6.00 -20.88
N GLY A 181 -3.59 6.15 -20.19
CA GLY A 181 -3.14 7.43 -19.66
C GLY A 181 -3.90 7.91 -18.41
N GLY A 182 -4.71 7.05 -17.79
CA GLY A 182 -5.41 7.35 -16.54
C GLY A 182 -4.60 6.98 -15.31
N GLU A 183 -4.88 7.65 -14.19
CA GLU A 183 -4.39 7.24 -12.87
C GLU A 183 -5.03 5.90 -12.49
N GLN A 184 -4.23 4.99 -11.93
CA GLN A 184 -4.71 3.67 -11.55
C GLN A 184 -5.43 3.74 -10.19
N PRO A 185 -6.75 3.51 -10.13
CA PRO A 185 -7.47 3.53 -8.86
C PRO A 185 -7.14 2.29 -8.03
N VAL A 186 -7.46 2.35 -6.73
CA VAL A 186 -7.33 1.18 -5.85
C VAL A 186 -8.43 0.18 -6.19
N TYR A 187 -8.05 -1.05 -6.49
CA TYR A 187 -8.99 -2.13 -6.75
C TYR A 187 -9.31 -2.90 -5.48
N ILE A 188 -10.60 -3.16 -5.27
CA ILE A 188 -11.08 -4.13 -4.28
C ILE A 188 -11.91 -5.19 -4.97
N ASN A 189 -11.93 -6.41 -4.43
CA ASN A 189 -12.75 -7.49 -4.92
C ASN A 189 -13.13 -8.45 -3.79
N ILE A 190 -14.23 -9.18 -3.99
CA ILE A 190 -14.69 -10.24 -3.10
C ILE A 190 -15.05 -11.42 -3.97
N ILE A 191 -14.37 -12.54 -3.73
CA ILE A 191 -14.59 -13.81 -4.41
C ILE A 191 -15.18 -14.85 -3.46
N ARG A 192 -15.67 -15.93 -4.04
CA ARG A 192 -16.22 -17.08 -3.33
C ARG A 192 -15.53 -18.33 -3.86
N ASP A 193 -15.49 -19.37 -3.03
CA ASP A 193 -15.10 -20.71 -3.45
C ASP A 193 -15.72 -21.06 -4.84
N PRO A 194 -14.91 -21.51 -5.82
CA PRO A 194 -15.37 -21.70 -7.19
C PRO A 194 -16.56 -22.66 -7.32
N VAL A 195 -16.57 -23.74 -6.54
CA VAL A 195 -17.65 -24.74 -6.55
C VAL A 195 -18.92 -24.14 -6.00
N ASN A 196 -18.86 -23.52 -4.82
CA ASN A 196 -20.01 -22.85 -4.21
C ASN A 196 -20.56 -21.70 -5.07
N ARG A 197 -19.69 -20.96 -5.77
CA ARG A 197 -20.09 -19.93 -6.73
C ARG A 197 -20.84 -20.55 -7.91
N PHE A 198 -20.33 -21.66 -8.45
CA PHE A 198 -20.97 -22.43 -9.51
C PHE A 198 -22.35 -22.92 -9.09
N LEU A 199 -22.47 -23.59 -7.93
CA LEU A 199 -23.74 -24.03 -7.35
C LEU A 199 -24.75 -22.87 -7.24
N SER A 200 -24.30 -21.74 -6.67
CA SER A 200 -25.14 -20.55 -6.54
C SER A 200 -25.61 -20.02 -7.89
N ASN A 201 -24.78 -20.08 -8.94
CA ASN A 201 -25.17 -19.66 -10.28
C ASN A 201 -26.15 -20.66 -10.92
N TYR A 202 -25.91 -21.96 -10.76
CA TYR A 202 -26.74 -23.04 -11.28
C TYR A 202 -28.19 -22.89 -10.83
N PHE A 203 -28.41 -22.77 -9.52
CA PHE A 203 -29.75 -22.60 -8.96
C PHE A 203 -30.33 -21.22 -9.22
N PHE A 204 -29.50 -20.17 -9.23
CA PHE A 204 -29.98 -18.82 -9.53
C PHE A 204 -30.57 -18.70 -10.95
N ARG A 205 -29.97 -19.36 -11.95
CA ARG A 205 -30.51 -19.32 -13.32
C ARG A 205 -31.92 -19.94 -13.38
N ARG A 206 -32.13 -21.03 -12.64
CA ARG A 206 -33.38 -21.82 -12.58
C ARG A 206 -34.49 -21.15 -11.76
N PHE A 207 -34.14 -20.66 -10.58
CA PHE A 207 -35.11 -20.25 -9.55
C PHE A 207 -35.04 -18.76 -9.20
N GLY A 208 -34.05 -18.02 -9.72
CA GLY A 208 -33.85 -16.61 -9.40
C GLY A 208 -33.32 -16.38 -7.98
N ASP A 209 -33.44 -15.13 -7.51
CA ASP A 209 -33.23 -14.75 -6.12
C ASP A 209 -34.56 -14.34 -5.49
N TRP A 210 -35.01 -15.08 -4.47
CA TRP A 210 -36.28 -14.91 -3.73
C TRP A 210 -36.34 -13.60 -2.90
N ARG A 211 -35.96 -12.46 -3.48
CA ARG A 211 -35.81 -11.17 -2.78
C ARG A 211 -36.69 -10.03 -3.32
N GLY A 212 -37.66 -10.34 -4.20
CA GLY A 212 -38.68 -9.39 -4.65
C GLY A 212 -40.04 -9.81 -4.12
N GLU A 213 -40.80 -8.88 -3.53
CA GLU A 213 -42.10 -9.15 -2.90
C GLU A 213 -43.26 -9.36 -3.88
N GLN A 214 -43.10 -9.04 -5.17
CA GLN A 214 -44.24 -9.03 -6.11
C GLN A 214 -44.03 -9.80 -7.42
N ASN A 215 -42.79 -10.13 -7.81
CA ASN A 215 -42.52 -10.88 -9.02
C ASN A 215 -41.20 -11.66 -8.89
N HIS A 216 -41.31 -12.96 -8.66
CA HIS A 216 -40.17 -13.86 -8.83
C HIS A 216 -39.78 -13.87 -10.30
N MET A 217 -38.81 -13.03 -10.66
CA MET A 217 -38.26 -13.03 -12.01
C MET A 217 -37.49 -14.32 -12.23
N ILE A 218 -38.19 -15.33 -12.77
CA ILE A 218 -37.55 -16.49 -13.37
C ILE A 218 -36.61 -15.95 -14.45
N ARG A 219 -35.30 -16.09 -14.24
CA ARG A 219 -34.28 -15.51 -15.13
C ARG A 219 -34.24 -16.21 -16.49
N THR A 220 -34.71 -17.44 -16.56
CA THR A 220 -34.83 -18.24 -17.77
C THR A 220 -36.27 -18.71 -17.94
N PRO A 221 -37.21 -17.82 -18.33
CA PRO A 221 -38.62 -18.18 -18.44
C PRO A 221 -38.88 -19.26 -19.49
N THR A 222 -38.00 -19.37 -20.50
CA THR A 222 -38.05 -20.36 -21.57
C THR A 222 -37.51 -21.74 -21.18
N MET A 223 -36.92 -21.89 -19.98
CA MET A 223 -36.38 -23.16 -19.51
C MET A 223 -37.51 -24.13 -19.17
N ARG A 224 -37.43 -25.34 -19.72
CA ARG A 224 -38.44 -26.39 -19.50
C ARG A 224 -38.46 -26.85 -18.04
N GLN A 225 -39.55 -27.45 -17.61
CA GLN A 225 -39.71 -27.89 -16.22
C GLN A 225 -38.64 -28.94 -15.86
N GLU A 226 -38.43 -29.91 -16.73
CA GLU A 226 -37.42 -30.97 -16.59
C GLU A 226 -35.99 -30.41 -16.50
N GLU A 227 -35.65 -29.40 -17.29
CA GLU A 227 -34.34 -28.73 -17.24
C GLU A 227 -34.16 -27.95 -15.93
N ARG A 228 -35.25 -27.32 -15.46
CA ARG A 228 -35.24 -26.50 -14.24
C ARG A 228 -35.00 -27.33 -12.99
N TYR A 229 -35.56 -28.53 -12.92
CA TYR A 229 -35.43 -29.44 -11.78
C TYR A 229 -34.36 -30.52 -11.98
N LEU A 230 -33.56 -30.43 -13.06
CA LEU A 230 -32.43 -31.33 -13.29
C LEU A 230 -31.49 -31.37 -12.08
N ASP A 231 -31.24 -32.57 -11.55
CA ASP A 231 -30.29 -32.76 -10.47
C ASP A 231 -28.88 -32.37 -10.92
N ILE A 232 -28.18 -31.66 -10.05
CA ILE A 232 -26.88 -31.11 -10.42
C ILE A 232 -25.82 -32.19 -10.61
N ASN A 233 -25.90 -33.30 -9.87
CA ASN A 233 -24.94 -34.39 -10.03
C ASN A 233 -25.14 -35.05 -11.40
N VAL A 234 -26.39 -35.24 -11.82
CA VAL A 234 -26.72 -35.70 -13.18
C VAL A 234 -26.16 -34.73 -14.22
N CYS A 235 -26.36 -33.42 -14.05
CA CYS A 235 -25.82 -32.41 -14.96
C CYS A 235 -24.28 -32.50 -15.12
N ILE A 236 -23.56 -32.74 -14.03
CA ILE A 236 -22.10 -32.86 -14.02
C ILE A 236 -21.64 -34.21 -14.61
N LEU A 237 -22.20 -35.32 -14.13
CA LEU A 237 -21.79 -36.68 -14.49
C LEU A 237 -22.10 -37.00 -15.96
N GLU A 238 -23.22 -36.50 -16.47
CA GLU A 238 -23.61 -36.65 -17.87
C GLU A 238 -23.05 -35.54 -18.77
N ASN A 239 -22.18 -34.67 -18.23
CA ASN A 239 -21.41 -33.69 -18.99
C ASN A 239 -22.25 -32.65 -19.75
N TYR A 240 -23.41 -32.26 -19.19
CA TYR A 240 -24.28 -31.25 -19.79
C TYR A 240 -23.52 -29.93 -20.03
N PRO A 241 -23.75 -29.23 -21.16
CA PRO A 241 -22.97 -28.06 -21.54
C PRO A 241 -22.90 -26.95 -20.50
N GLU A 242 -23.91 -26.79 -19.64
CA GLU A 242 -23.89 -25.77 -18.60
C GLU A 242 -23.10 -26.14 -17.34
N CYS A 243 -22.77 -27.43 -17.17
CA CYS A 243 -22.01 -27.97 -16.03
C CYS A 243 -20.58 -28.38 -16.42
N SER A 244 -20.29 -28.53 -17.72
CA SER A 244 -18.98 -28.96 -18.24
C SER A 244 -18.18 -27.87 -18.97
N ASN A 245 -18.76 -26.70 -19.23
CA ASN A 245 -18.09 -25.66 -20.00
C ASN A 245 -16.82 -25.15 -19.30
N PRO A 246 -15.65 -25.11 -19.95
CA PRO A 246 -14.43 -24.56 -19.35
C PRO A 246 -14.57 -23.07 -18.97
N ARG A 247 -15.51 -22.33 -19.58
CA ARG A 247 -15.85 -20.94 -19.19
C ARG A 247 -16.54 -20.84 -17.82
N LEU A 248 -16.79 -21.96 -17.14
CA LEU A 248 -17.22 -21.98 -15.75
C LEU A 248 -16.15 -21.43 -14.79
N PHE A 249 -14.88 -21.39 -15.19
CA PHE A 249 -13.80 -20.67 -14.50
C PHE A 249 -13.92 -19.15 -14.71
N TYR A 250 -14.99 -18.59 -14.17
CA TYR A 250 -15.39 -17.19 -14.34
C TYR A 250 -14.57 -16.20 -13.49
N ILE A 251 -13.91 -16.66 -12.43
CA ILE A 251 -13.20 -15.76 -11.49
C ILE A 251 -11.88 -15.27 -12.09
N ILE A 252 -11.08 -16.15 -12.72
CA ILE A 252 -9.74 -15.80 -13.22
C ILE A 252 -9.77 -14.62 -14.20
N PRO A 253 -10.68 -14.58 -15.21
CA PRO A 253 -10.76 -13.46 -16.13
C PRO A 253 -11.04 -12.11 -15.46
N TYR A 254 -11.71 -12.08 -14.30
CA TYR A 254 -11.96 -10.83 -13.58
C TYR A 254 -10.68 -10.17 -13.07
N PHE A 255 -9.65 -10.96 -12.78
CA PHE A 255 -8.36 -10.47 -12.29
C PHE A 255 -7.33 -10.38 -13.41
N CYS A 256 -7.33 -11.34 -14.34
CA CYS A 256 -6.45 -11.30 -15.51
C CYS A 256 -6.77 -10.11 -16.43
N GLY A 257 -8.06 -9.73 -16.52
CA GLY A 257 -8.50 -8.51 -17.18
C GLY A 257 -9.05 -8.71 -18.59
N GLN A 258 -8.86 -7.70 -19.43
CA GLN A 258 -9.49 -7.63 -20.76
C GLN A 258 -8.71 -8.34 -21.88
N HIS A 259 -7.56 -8.93 -21.57
CA HIS A 259 -6.72 -9.55 -22.58
C HIS A 259 -7.40 -10.80 -23.21
N PRO A 260 -7.20 -11.10 -24.51
CA PRO A 260 -7.76 -12.31 -25.14
C PRO A 260 -7.28 -13.63 -24.55
N ARG A 261 -6.10 -13.66 -23.91
CA ARG A 261 -5.52 -14.87 -23.30
C ARG A 261 -6.03 -15.20 -21.89
N CYS A 262 -6.98 -14.45 -21.32
CA CYS A 262 -7.40 -14.53 -19.91
C CYS A 262 -8.51 -15.54 -19.56
#